data_AF-A0A822CLD7-F1
#
_entry.id   AF-A0A822CLD7-F1
#
_cell.length_a   1.000
_cell.length_b   1.000
_cell.length_c   1.000
_cell.angle_alpha   90.00
_cell.angle_beta   90.00
_cell.angle_gamma   90.00
#
_symmetry.space_group_name_H-M   'P 1'
#
loop_
_entity.id
_entity.type
_entity.pdbx_description
1 polymer ?
#
loop_
_entity_poly.entity_id
_entity_poly.type
_entity_poly.pdbx_seq_one_letter_code
_entity_poly.pdbx_strand_id
1 'polypeptide(L)'
;DQLGMPCEKVSGYAKGYGFEISNDAPTGTDHAWNAVEIDHHWYLMESTWGAGHLNDKKQYERELASYYFLPRPNEMIYHHLPEDPKWQLLKNSINMEQYLKLPKLHP
;
A
#
# COMPACT_ATOMS: atom_id res chain seq x y z
N ASP A 1 0.03 -21.35 0.74
CA ASP A 1 -1.08 -20.98 1.65
C ASP A 1 -1.50 -22.11 2.55
N GLN A 2 -1.73 -21.81 3.84
CA GLN A 2 -2.28 -22.77 4.81
C GLN A 2 -3.82 -22.74 4.86
N LEU A 3 -4.44 -21.64 4.44
CA LEU A 3 -5.89 -21.43 4.50
C LEU A 3 -6.62 -21.73 3.18
N GLY A 4 -5.89 -22.09 2.12
CA GLY A 4 -6.48 -22.36 0.79
C GLY A 4 -7.08 -21.13 0.09
N MET A 5 -6.85 -19.93 0.64
CA MET A 5 -7.25 -18.67 0.01
C MET A 5 -6.13 -18.17 -0.89
N PRO A 6 -6.38 -17.86 -2.17
CA PRO A 6 -5.37 -17.24 -3.03
C PRO A 6 -4.91 -15.90 -2.44
N CYS A 7 -3.58 -15.75 -2.31
CA CYS A 7 -2.98 -14.49 -1.91
C CYS A 7 -1.68 -14.23 -2.67
N GLU A 8 -1.36 -12.96 -2.84
CA GLU A 8 -0.20 -12.49 -3.59
C GLU A 8 0.55 -11.45 -2.77
N LYS A 9 1.88 -11.53 -2.80
CA LYS A 9 2.73 -10.47 -2.26
C LYS A 9 2.85 -9.37 -3.32
N VAL A 10 2.48 -8.16 -2.95
CA VAL A 10 2.57 -6.99 -3.81
C VAL A 10 3.75 -6.14 -3.34
N SER A 11 4.79 -6.05 -4.16
CA SER A 11 5.90 -5.12 -3.93
C SER A 11 5.59 -3.78 -4.60
N GLY A 12 6.03 -2.67 -4.00
CA GLY A 12 5.79 -1.35 -4.54
C GLY A 12 6.48 -0.23 -3.76
N TYR A 13 5.88 0.94 -3.84
CA TYR A 13 6.40 2.19 -3.32
C TYR A 13 5.39 2.80 -2.35
N ALA A 14 5.82 3.17 -1.14
CA ALA A 14 4.93 3.75 -0.14
C ALA A 14 5.31 5.19 0.21
N LYS A 15 4.32 6.08 0.37
CA LYS A 15 4.54 7.41 0.98
C LYS A 15 4.64 7.31 2.50
N GLY A 16 5.41 6.34 3.00
CA GLY A 16 5.51 6.00 4.40
C GLY A 16 6.46 6.91 5.19
N TYR A 17 6.98 6.34 6.27
CA TYR A 17 8.03 6.95 7.07
C TYR A 17 9.29 7.16 6.22
N GLY A 18 9.85 8.38 6.23
CA GLY A 18 11.04 8.72 5.45
C GLY A 18 10.79 9.01 3.96
N PHE A 19 9.53 9.00 3.50
CA PHE A 19 9.20 9.43 2.14
C PHE A 19 9.41 10.93 1.98
N GLU A 20 10.27 11.29 1.03
CA GLU A 20 10.54 12.66 0.61
C GLU A 20 10.14 12.82 -0.86
N ILE A 21 9.59 13.97 -1.23
CA ILE A 21 9.28 14.27 -2.63
C ILE A 21 10.61 14.61 -3.33
N SER A 22 11.17 13.64 -4.05
CA SER A 22 12.30 13.86 -4.96
C SER A 22 11.82 13.99 -6.41
N ASN A 23 12.56 14.76 -7.20
CA ASN A 23 12.37 14.78 -8.66
C ASN A 23 12.81 13.46 -9.32
N ASP A 24 13.66 12.69 -8.65
CA ASP A 24 14.11 11.39 -9.12
C ASP A 24 13.14 10.29 -8.71
N ALA A 25 12.82 9.41 -9.66
CA ALA A 25 12.01 8.23 -9.37
C ALA A 25 12.82 7.25 -8.50
N PRO A 26 12.17 6.52 -7.56
CA PRO A 26 12.85 5.52 -6.75
C PRO A 26 13.51 4.45 -7.64
N THR A 27 14.69 3.96 -7.24
CA THR A 27 15.47 2.98 -8.00
C THR A 27 15.04 1.52 -7.76
N GLY A 28 14.11 1.29 -6.83
CA GLY A 28 13.51 0.00 -6.53
C GLY A 28 12.37 0.12 -5.52
N THR A 29 11.58 -0.95 -5.37
CA THR A 29 10.48 -1.02 -4.40
C THR A 29 10.97 -0.86 -2.97
N ASP A 30 10.27 -0.09 -2.15
CA ASP A 30 10.62 0.20 -0.75
C ASP A 30 9.64 -0.40 0.27
N HIS A 31 8.52 -0.95 -0.21
CA HIS A 31 7.48 -1.51 0.65
C HIS A 31 6.78 -2.70 -0.01
N ALA A 32 6.10 -3.50 0.82
CA ALA A 32 5.30 -4.62 0.35
C ALA A 32 4.03 -4.80 1.19
N TRP A 33 2.96 -5.25 0.53
CA TRP A 33 1.68 -5.58 1.13
C TRP A 33 1.10 -6.82 0.46
N ASN A 34 -0.15 -7.16 0.75
CA ASN A 34 -0.81 -8.35 0.20
C ASN A 34 -2.01 -7.99 -0.67
N ALA A 35 -2.27 -8.82 -1.66
CA ALA A 35 -3.58 -8.94 -2.28
C ALA A 35 -4.18 -10.30 -1.92
N VAL A 36 -5.47 -10.35 -1.63
CA VAL A 36 -6.18 -11.58 -1.26
C VAL A 36 -7.44 -11.72 -2.12
N GLU A 37 -7.75 -12.94 -2.55
CA GLU A 37 -8.99 -13.23 -3.27
C GLU A 37 -10.09 -13.68 -2.30
N ILE A 38 -11.23 -13.00 -2.34
CA ILE A 38 -12.44 -13.33 -1.57
C ILE A 38 -13.61 -13.34 -2.55
N ASP A 39 -14.37 -14.43 -2.61
CA ASP A 39 -15.52 -14.58 -3.52
C ASP A 39 -15.20 -14.19 -4.98
N HIS A 40 -14.04 -14.62 -5.48
CA HIS A 40 -13.53 -14.32 -6.83
C HIS A 40 -13.20 -12.85 -7.12
N HIS A 41 -13.07 -12.04 -6.07
CA HIS A 41 -12.65 -10.65 -6.16
C HIS A 41 -11.34 -10.44 -5.41
N TRP A 42 -10.41 -9.71 -6.03
CA TRP A 42 -9.15 -9.33 -5.41
C TRP A 42 -9.33 -8.08 -4.55
N TYR A 43 -8.74 -8.12 -3.36
CA TYR A 43 -8.71 -7.01 -2.41
C TYR A 43 -7.29 -6.76 -1.94
N LEU A 44 -6.99 -5.51 -1.59
CA LEU A 44 -5.70 -5.15 -1.00
C LEU A 44 -5.75 -5.38 0.51
N MET A 45 -4.59 -5.63 1.11
CA MET A 45 -4.43 -5.76 2.55
C MET A 45 -3.04 -5.28 2.94
N GLU A 46 -2.98 -4.28 3.83
CA GLU A 46 -1.73 -3.75 4.36
C GLU A 46 -1.68 -4.11 5.86
N SER A 47 -0.92 -5.16 6.19
CA SER A 47 -0.86 -5.65 7.58
C SER A 47 0.10 -4.85 8.47
N THR A 48 1.07 -4.13 7.88
CA THR A 48 2.12 -3.44 8.63
C THR A 48 1.58 -2.20 9.33
N TRP A 49 0.95 -1.32 8.56
CA TRP A 49 0.25 -0.11 8.96
C TRP A 49 -1.12 -0.43 9.55
N GLY A 50 -1.71 -1.59 9.20
CA GLY A 50 -2.91 -2.12 9.87
C GLY A 50 -2.69 -2.54 11.32
N ALA A 51 -1.48 -2.99 11.67
CA ALA A 51 -1.16 -3.46 13.02
C ALA A 51 -0.77 -2.34 14.01
N GLY A 52 -0.29 -1.21 13.49
CA GLY A 52 0.19 -0.09 14.29
C GLY A 52 1.00 0.91 13.50
N HIS A 53 1.62 1.85 14.21
CA HIS A 53 2.43 2.92 13.62
C HIS A 53 3.67 3.23 14.46
N LEU A 54 4.56 4.07 13.95
CA LEU A 54 5.70 4.59 14.72
C LEU A 54 5.30 5.91 15.38
N ASN A 55 5.48 6.03 16.69
CA ASN A 55 5.28 7.30 17.40
C ASN A 55 6.41 8.30 17.11
N ASP A 56 6.33 9.50 17.71
CA ASP A 56 7.33 10.57 17.55
C ASP A 56 8.76 10.14 17.96
N LYS A 57 8.88 9.13 18.82
CA LYS A 57 10.16 8.56 19.27
C LYS A 57 10.63 7.40 18.38
N LYS A 58 9.95 7.14 17.26
CA LYS A 58 10.20 6.03 16.33
C LYS A 58 10.05 4.66 16.99
N GLN A 59 9.19 4.57 18.00
CA GLN A 59 8.86 3.31 18.65
C GLN A 59 7.55 2.80 18.07
N TYR A 60 7.49 1.50 17.81
CA TYR A 60 6.27 0.87 17.34
C TYR A 60 5.20 0.90 18.43
N GLU A 61 4.05 1.47 18.10
CA GLU A 61 2.84 1.44 18.91
C GLU A 61 1.79 0.60 18.19
N ARG A 62 1.29 -0.40 18.93
CA ARG A 62 0.25 -1.28 18.42
C ARG A 62 -1.09 -0.54 18.51
N GLU A 63 -1.68 -0.28 17.35
CA GLU A 63 -3.00 0.32 17.21
C GLU A 63 -3.65 -0.27 15.97
N LEU A 64 -4.83 -0.88 16.14
CA LEU A 64 -5.52 -1.51 15.02
C LEU A 64 -6.13 -0.44 14.11
N ALA A 65 -5.55 -0.27 12.93
CA ALA A 65 -6.08 0.59 11.88
C ALA A 65 -6.88 -0.26 10.87
N SER A 66 -8.18 -0.45 11.16
CA SER A 66 -9.06 -1.33 10.36
C SER A 66 -9.17 -0.93 8.89
N TYR A 67 -8.90 0.34 8.56
CA TYR A 67 -8.84 0.85 7.18
C TYR A 67 -7.95 -0.02 6.28
N TYR A 68 -6.82 -0.52 6.78
CA TYR A 68 -5.86 -1.26 5.97
C TYR A 68 -6.23 -2.71 5.67
N PHE A 69 -7.37 -3.19 6.19
CA PHE A 69 -7.93 -4.49 5.88
C PHE A 69 -9.04 -4.32 4.84
N LEU A 70 -8.70 -4.55 3.57
CA LEU A 70 -9.57 -4.31 2.40
C LEU A 70 -9.83 -2.82 2.11
N PRO A 71 -8.81 -1.93 2.11
CA PRO A 71 -8.99 -0.53 1.74
C PRO A 71 -9.48 -0.42 0.30
N ARG A 72 -10.20 0.67 0.00
CA ARG A 72 -10.59 0.93 -1.38
C ARG A 72 -9.34 1.26 -2.20
N PRO A 73 -9.18 0.70 -3.41
CA PRO A 73 -7.97 0.94 -4.19
C PRO A 73 -7.74 2.42 -4.55
N ASN A 74 -8.81 3.18 -4.72
CA ASN A 74 -8.77 4.63 -4.98
C ASN A 74 -8.37 5.46 -3.75
N GLU A 75 -8.42 4.90 -2.55
CA GLU A 75 -7.92 5.53 -1.32
C GLU A 75 -6.47 5.10 -1.07
N MET A 76 -6.17 3.80 -1.24
CA MET A 76 -4.83 3.25 -1.03
C MET A 76 -3.78 3.81 -2.00
N ILE A 77 -4.15 4.13 -3.24
CA ILE A 77 -3.23 4.67 -4.26
C ILE A 77 -2.58 6.00 -3.88
N TYR A 78 -3.12 6.75 -2.90
CA TYR A 78 -2.49 7.98 -2.44
C TYR A 78 -1.20 7.74 -1.68
N HIS A 79 -1.04 6.53 -1.11
CA HIS A 79 0.07 6.19 -0.23
C HIS A 79 0.75 4.84 -0.55
N HIS A 80 0.22 4.03 -1.48
CA HIS A 80 0.87 2.84 -2.03
C HIS A 80 0.72 2.76 -3.56
N LEU A 81 1.83 2.68 -4.28
CA LEU A 81 1.87 2.39 -5.72
C LEU A 81 2.56 1.04 -5.96
N PRO A 82 1.88 0.01 -6.51
CA PRO A 82 2.52 -1.26 -6.81
C PRO A 82 3.48 -1.15 -8.00
N GLU A 83 4.51 -1.99 -8.00
CA GLU A 83 5.43 -2.14 -9.13
C GLU A 83 4.71 -2.73 -10.36
N ASP A 84 3.88 -3.76 -10.15
CA ASP A 84 2.99 -4.30 -11.18
C ASP A 84 1.64 -3.53 -11.16
N PRO A 85 1.32 -2.75 -12.21
CA PRO A 85 0.11 -1.93 -12.25
C PRO A 85 -1.19 -2.71 -12.09
N LYS A 86 -1.21 -4.03 -12.35
CA LYS A 86 -2.42 -4.85 -12.16
C LYS A 86 -2.92 -4.81 -10.72
N TRP A 87 -2.00 -4.67 -9.76
CA TRP A 87 -2.33 -4.63 -8.33
C TRP A 87 -2.82 -3.28 -7.84
N GLN A 88 -2.94 -2.28 -8.72
CA GLN A 88 -3.62 -1.03 -8.37
C GLN A 88 -5.11 -1.27 -8.17
N LEU A 89 -5.69 -2.31 -8.80
CA LEU A 89 -7.12 -2.61 -8.80
C LEU A 89 -8.01 -1.39 -9.14
N LEU A 90 -7.43 -0.41 -9.85
CA LEU A 90 -8.10 0.77 -10.35
C LEU A 90 -8.65 0.51 -11.75
N LYS A 91 -9.76 1.18 -12.09
CA LYS A 91 -10.29 1.18 -13.45
C LYS A 91 -9.28 1.75 -14.46
N ASN A 92 -8.59 2.82 -14.07
CA ASN A 92 -7.51 3.42 -14.84
C ASN A 92 -6.28 3.45 -13.95
N SER A 93 -5.25 2.69 -14.31
CA SER A 93 -3.99 2.70 -13.58
C SER A 93 -3.25 4.02 -13.77
N ILE A 94 -2.46 4.38 -12.77
CA ILE A 94 -1.57 5.54 -12.80
C ILE A 94 -0.11 5.09 -12.82
N ASN A 95 0.78 5.94 -13.32
CA ASN A 95 2.22 5.72 -13.30
C ASN A 95 2.89 6.42 -12.10
N MET A 96 4.20 6.21 -11.95
CA MET A 96 5.01 6.82 -10.90
C MET A 96 4.92 8.36 -10.91
N GLU A 97 5.00 8.99 -12.08
CA GLU A 97 4.93 10.45 -12.19
C GLU A 97 3.61 11.01 -11.65
N GLN A 98 2.50 10.36 -11.98
CA GLN A 98 1.17 10.73 -11.48
C GLN A 98 1.07 10.48 -9.97
N TYR A 99 1.58 9.36 -9.48
CA TYR A 99 1.60 9.02 -8.06
C TYR A 99 2.38 10.04 -7.22
N LEU A 100 3.57 10.46 -7.67
CA LEU A 100 4.38 11.48 -6.98
C LEU A 100 3.68 12.84 -6.92
N LYS A 101 2.80 13.14 -7.87
CA LYS A 101 1.97 14.37 -7.88
C LYS A 101 0.74 14.30 -6.95
N LEU A 102 0.33 13.11 -6.51
CA LEU A 102 -0.79 12.99 -5.56
C LEU A 102 -0.37 13.53 -4.17
N PRO A 103 -1.28 14.21 -3.44
CA PRO A 103 -1.02 14.59 -2.06
C PRO A 103 -0.73 13.35 -1.21
N LYS A 104 0.10 13.52 -0.18
CA LYS A 104 0.29 12.49 0.84
C LYS A 104 -0.94 12.49 1.76
N LEU A 105 -1.85 11.55 1.53
CA LEU A 105 -3.02 11.33 2.36
C LEU A 105 -2.84 10.03 3.14
N HIS A 106 -3.05 10.11 4.44
CA HIS A 106 -3.20 8.97 5.32
C HIS A 106 -4.60 9.03 5.96
N PRO A 107 -5.20 7.88 6.28
CA PRO A 107 -6.45 7.79 7.04
C PRO A 107 -6.38 8.51 8.39
#